data_AF-A0A839AHB9-F1
#
_entry.id   AF-A0A839AHB9-F1
#
_cell.length_a   1.000
_cell.length_b   1.000
_cell.length_c   1.000
_cell.angle_alpha   90.00
_cell.angle_beta   90.00
_cell.angle_gamma   90.00
#
_symmetry.space_group_name_H-M   'P 1'
#
loop_
_entity.id
_entity.type
_entity.pdbx_description
1 polymer ?
#
loop_
_entity_poly.entity_id
_entity_poly.type
_entity_poly.pdbx_seq_one_letter_code
_entity_poly.pdbx_strand_id
1 'polypeptide(L)'
;MTEQRLGRITIFDHKAFGRLIADYATGVRPWPASLDEFKQEVEGRNIAKVPEHMKAIQVVQPSDEIFFLRLPPRKMISQSLERFAENDASGNTEPYPAPPFYSDMVCREARLTHTDFFLSRVADYTISVCT
;
A
#
# COMPACT_ATOMS: atom_id res chain seq x y z
N MET A 1 -25.10 -10.00 -7.58
CA MET A 1 -23.84 -9.87 -8.33
C MET A 1 -22.78 -9.41 -7.35
N THR A 2 -21.84 -10.27 -7.00
CA THR A 2 -20.79 -9.94 -6.02
C THR A 2 -19.91 -8.85 -6.63
N GLU A 3 -19.99 -7.64 -6.08
CA GLU A 3 -19.10 -6.53 -6.44
C GLU A 3 -17.65 -6.99 -6.32
N GLN A 4 -16.94 -7.06 -7.43
CA GLN A 4 -15.49 -7.15 -7.41
C GLN A 4 -14.97 -5.83 -6.82
N ARG A 5 -14.81 -5.79 -5.50
CA ARG A 5 -13.84 -4.89 -4.87
C ARG A 5 -12.54 -5.07 -5.65
N LEU A 6 -12.00 -3.98 -6.20
CA LEU A 6 -10.61 -3.94 -6.65
C LEU A 6 -9.76 -4.34 -5.45
N GLY A 7 -9.40 -5.62 -5.39
CA GLY A 7 -8.63 -6.17 -4.29
C GLY A 7 -7.32 -5.40 -4.18
N ARG A 8 -6.87 -5.14 -2.95
CA ARG A 8 -5.58 -4.51 -2.71
C ARG A 8 -4.55 -5.57 -2.41
N ILE A 9 -3.29 -5.23 -2.61
CA ILE A 9 -2.21 -6.01 -2.01
C ILE A 9 -2.39 -5.92 -0.49
N THR A 10 -2.52 -7.08 0.16
CA THR A 10 -2.62 -7.14 1.62
C THR A 10 -1.21 -7.35 2.16
N ILE A 11 -0.69 -6.38 2.91
CA ILE A 11 0.63 -6.49 3.54
C ILE A 11 0.46 -7.08 4.95
N PHE A 12 1.18 -8.16 5.22
CA PHE A 12 1.25 -8.79 6.54
C PHE A 12 2.44 -8.24 7.35
N ASP A 13 3.57 -7.98 6.69
CA ASP A 13 4.78 -7.40 7.29
C ASP A 13 5.22 -6.14 6.53
N HIS A 14 4.85 -4.99 7.06
CA HIS A 14 5.18 -3.68 6.48
C HIS A 14 6.68 -3.38 6.51
N LYS A 15 7.42 -3.90 7.50
CA LYS A 15 8.86 -3.67 7.60
C LYS A 15 9.60 -4.47 6.53
N ALA A 16 9.28 -5.76 6.41
CA ALA A 16 9.90 -6.63 5.42
C ALA A 16 9.57 -6.17 3.99
N PHE A 17 8.32 -5.77 3.73
CA PHE A 17 7.92 -5.22 2.44
C PHE A 17 8.67 -3.91 2.15
N GLY A 18 8.71 -2.98 3.11
CA GLY A 18 9.42 -1.72 2.96
C GLY A 18 10.90 -1.89 2.68
N ARG A 19 11.56 -2.82 3.36
CA ARG A 19 12.96 -3.18 3.11
C ARG A 19 13.13 -3.72 1.69
N LEU A 20 12.25 -4.61 1.24
CA LEU A 20 12.29 -5.16 -0.12
C LEU A 20 12.24 -4.05 -1.18
N ILE A 21 11.32 -3.09 -1.02
CA ILE A 21 11.20 -1.94 -1.93
C ILE A 21 12.44 -1.04 -1.85
N ALA A 22 12.99 -0.80 -0.66
CA ALA A 22 14.22 -0.02 -0.51
C ALA A 22 15.42 -0.71 -1.21
N ASP A 23 15.52 -2.03 -1.10
CA ASP A 23 16.58 -2.81 -1.78
C ASP A 23 16.45 -2.72 -3.30
N TYR A 24 15.22 -2.74 -3.84
CA TYR A 24 14.96 -2.48 -5.26
C TYR A 24 15.36 -1.06 -5.68
N ALA A 25 14.94 -0.05 -4.92
CA ALA A 25 15.18 1.35 -5.26
C ALA A 25 16.66 1.74 -5.21
N THR A 26 17.44 1.09 -4.35
CA THR A 26 18.88 1.35 -4.16
C THR A 26 19.77 0.45 -5.03
N GLY A 27 19.20 -0.50 -5.77
CA GLY A 27 19.95 -1.44 -6.60
C GLY A 27 20.67 -2.55 -5.84
N VAL A 28 20.46 -2.68 -4.52
CA VAL A 28 20.96 -3.81 -3.72
C VAL A 28 20.35 -5.13 -4.21
N ARG A 29 19.12 -5.07 -4.72
CA ARG A 29 18.42 -6.17 -5.36
C ARG A 29 17.77 -5.67 -6.65
N PRO A 30 17.80 -6.43 -7.76
CA PRO A 30 17.00 -6.08 -8.94
C PRO A 30 15.50 -6.18 -8.62
N TRP A 31 14.69 -5.24 -9.12
CA TRP A 31 13.24 -5.38 -9.09
C TRP A 31 12.78 -6.54 -9.98
N PRO A 32 11.62 -7.15 -9.69
CA PRO A 32 11.09 -8.25 -10.49
C PRO A 32 10.76 -7.83 -11.93
N ALA A 33 11.00 -8.71 -12.89
CA ALA A 33 10.69 -8.49 -14.30
C ALA A 33 9.22 -8.77 -14.63
N SER A 34 8.51 -9.48 -13.75
CA SER A 34 7.11 -9.85 -13.94
C SER A 34 6.32 -9.80 -12.63
N LEU A 35 4.98 -9.74 -12.76
CA LEU A 35 4.11 -9.84 -11.59
C LEU A 35 4.25 -11.19 -10.89
N ASP A 36 4.52 -12.26 -11.63
CA ASP A 36 4.66 -13.61 -11.06
C ASP A 36 5.93 -13.75 -10.21
N GLU A 37 7.05 -13.17 -10.66
CA GLU A 37 8.27 -13.07 -9.84
C GLU A 37 8.01 -12.28 -8.56
N PHE A 38 7.31 -11.14 -8.68
CA PHE A 38 6.95 -10.35 -7.52
C PHE A 38 6.07 -11.14 -6.54
N LYS A 39 5.04 -11.85 -7.04
CA LYS A 39 4.17 -12.72 -6.24
C LYS A 39 4.97 -13.79 -5.51
N GLN A 40 5.84 -14.51 -6.21
CA GLN A 40 6.67 -15.54 -5.60
C GLN A 40 7.54 -14.99 -4.47
N GLU A 41 8.11 -13.80 -4.66
CA GLU A 41 8.98 -13.19 -3.65
C GLU A 41 8.22 -12.74 -2.39
N VAL A 42 7.07 -12.09 -2.56
CA VAL A 42 6.31 -11.55 -1.42
C VAL A 42 5.44 -12.61 -0.72
N GLU A 43 4.84 -13.53 -1.47
CA GLU A 43 3.99 -14.59 -0.93
C GLU A 43 4.83 -15.73 -0.35
N GLY A 44 5.94 -16.10 -1.02
CA GLY A 44 6.84 -17.16 -0.55
C GLY A 44 7.52 -16.84 0.79
N ARG A 45 7.62 -15.55 1.14
CA ARG A 45 8.16 -15.07 2.43
C ARG A 45 7.07 -14.63 3.40
N ASN A 46 5.79 -14.82 3.06
CA ASN A 46 4.64 -14.37 3.85
C ASN A 46 4.66 -12.86 4.18
N ILE A 47 5.18 -12.04 3.27
CA ILE A 47 5.31 -10.58 3.44
C ILE A 47 3.99 -9.90 3.05
N ALA A 48 3.43 -10.28 1.90
CA ALA A 48 2.20 -9.73 1.37
C ALA A 48 1.50 -10.74 0.47
N LYS A 49 0.21 -10.50 0.19
CA LYS A 49 -0.60 -11.27 -0.76
C LYS A 49 -1.07 -10.39 -1.91
N VAL A 50 -0.86 -10.84 -3.14
CA VAL A 50 -1.26 -10.12 -4.35
C VAL A 50 -2.60 -10.65 -4.86
N PRO A 51 -3.58 -9.79 -5.14
CA PRO A 51 -4.87 -10.23 -5.69
C PRO A 51 -4.77 -10.88 -7.08
N GLU A 52 -5.54 -11.94 -7.30
CA GLU A 52 -5.54 -12.70 -8.57
C GLU A 52 -5.97 -11.92 -9.82
N HIS A 53 -6.72 -10.83 -9.63
CA HIS A 53 -7.17 -9.99 -10.74
C HIS A 53 -6.05 -9.09 -11.29
N MET A 54 -4.96 -8.85 -10.54
CA MET A 54 -3.80 -8.12 -11.03
C MET A 54 -3.05 -8.98 -12.05
N LYS A 55 -2.77 -8.41 -13.24
CA LYS A 55 -2.20 -9.14 -14.38
C LYS A 55 -0.81 -8.70 -14.79
N ALA A 56 -0.39 -7.50 -14.38
CA ALA A 56 0.90 -6.95 -14.72
C ALA A 56 1.42 -6.08 -13.57
N ILE A 57 2.74 -5.88 -13.58
CA ILE A 57 3.43 -4.93 -12.72
C ILE A 57 3.99 -3.81 -13.61
N GLN A 58 3.86 -2.58 -13.14
CA GLN A 58 4.54 -1.42 -13.72
C GLN A 58 5.43 -0.82 -12.64
N VAL A 59 6.75 -0.93 -12.84
CA VAL A 59 7.73 -0.31 -11.95
C VAL A 59 8.00 1.11 -12.42
N VAL A 60 7.86 2.07 -11.52
CA VAL A 60 8.16 3.48 -11.78
C VAL A 60 9.14 3.94 -10.71
N GLN A 61 10.34 4.34 -11.12
CA GLN A 61 11.32 4.99 -10.26
C GLN A 61 11.40 6.47 -10.65
N PRO A 62 10.92 7.39 -9.80
CA PRO A 62 10.94 8.81 -10.12
C PRO A 62 12.37 9.37 -10.08
N SER A 63 12.64 10.36 -10.94
CA SER A 63 13.78 11.28 -10.82
C SER A 63 13.33 12.59 -10.17
N ASP A 64 14.28 13.42 -9.77
CA ASP A 64 14.07 14.75 -9.20
C ASP A 64 13.48 15.78 -10.19
N GLU A 65 13.54 15.50 -11.48
CA GLU A 65 13.05 16.38 -12.54
C GLU A 65 11.60 16.10 -12.98
N ILE A 66 11.04 14.93 -12.64
CA ILE A 66 9.76 14.46 -13.18
C ILE A 66 8.73 14.25 -12.05
N PHE A 67 7.65 15.02 -12.12
CA PHE A 67 6.48 14.81 -11.27
C PHE A 67 5.55 13.72 -11.83
N PHE A 68 5.25 12.71 -11.02
CA PHE A 68 4.30 11.64 -11.38
C PHE A 68 2.95 11.86 -10.69
N LEU A 69 1.93 12.20 -11.49
CA LEU A 69 0.55 12.28 -11.01
C LEU A 69 -0.14 10.90 -11.12
N ARG A 70 -0.25 10.19 -9.99
CA ARG A 70 -1.02 8.92 -9.91
C ARG A 70 -2.46 9.21 -9.49
N LEU A 71 -3.40 9.06 -10.42
CA LEU A 71 -4.82 9.17 -10.13
C LEU A 71 -5.42 7.81 -9.72
N PRO A 72 -6.32 7.76 -8.73
CA PRO A 72 -7.08 6.55 -8.42
C PRO A 72 -8.07 6.23 -9.55
N PRO A 73 -8.55 4.96 -9.66
CA PRO A 73 -9.63 4.64 -10.57
C PRO A 73 -10.88 5.49 -10.29
N ARG A 74 -11.45 6.10 -11.33
CA ARG A 74 -12.61 7.01 -11.22
C ARG A 74 -13.75 6.43 -10.40
N LYS A 75 -14.09 5.16 -10.62
CA LYS A 75 -15.16 4.48 -9.88
C LYS A 75 -14.88 4.43 -8.38
N MET A 76 -13.63 4.16 -7.99
CA MET A 76 -13.26 4.08 -6.57
C MET A 76 -13.39 5.42 -5.89
N ILE A 77 -12.84 6.49 -6.48
CA ILE A 77 -12.92 7.82 -5.85
C ILE A 77 -14.36 8.30 -5.72
N SER A 78 -15.22 8.08 -6.73
CA SER A 78 -16.64 8.41 -6.64
C SER A 78 -17.35 7.65 -5.52
N GLN A 79 -17.15 6.33 -5.45
CA GLN A 79 -17.77 5.49 -4.41
C GLN A 79 -17.30 5.87 -3.00
N SER A 80 -16.01 6.17 -2.82
CA SER A 80 -15.47 6.60 -1.53
C SER A 80 -16.04 7.95 -1.12
N LEU A 81 -16.14 8.92 -2.04
CA LEU A 81 -16.72 10.24 -1.76
C LEU A 81 -18.20 10.15 -1.37
N GLU A 82 -18.99 9.33 -2.07
CA GLU A 82 -20.40 9.08 -1.72
C GLU A 82 -20.52 8.47 -0.31
N ARG A 83 -19.77 7.41 -0.02
CA ARG A 83 -19.76 6.75 1.29
C ARG A 83 -19.36 7.70 2.43
N PHE A 84 -18.34 8.54 2.21
CA PHE A 84 -17.91 9.48 3.24
C PHE A 84 -18.93 10.60 3.45
N ALA A 85 -19.57 11.10 2.39
CA ALA A 85 -20.67 12.06 2.54
C ALA A 85 -21.85 11.48 3.34
N GLU A 86 -22.18 10.20 3.15
CA GLU A 86 -23.20 9.49 3.95
C GLU A 86 -22.79 9.35 5.43
N ASN A 87 -21.54 9.00 5.69
CA ASN A 87 -21.00 8.93 7.06
C ASN A 87 -21.05 10.29 7.76
N ASP A 88 -20.63 11.35 7.08
CA ASP A 88 -20.66 12.71 7.60
C ASP A 88 -22.10 13.15 7.91
N ALA A 89 -23.05 12.85 7.02
CA ALA A 89 -24.47 13.19 7.20
C ALA A 89 -25.14 12.41 8.34
N SER A 90 -24.72 11.16 8.58
CA SER A 90 -25.26 10.31 9.65
C SER A 90 -24.57 10.51 11.01
N GLY A 91 -23.52 11.33 11.07
CA GLY A 91 -22.70 11.50 12.28
C GLY A 91 -21.89 10.25 12.64
N ASN A 92 -21.65 9.36 11.67
CA ASN A 92 -20.82 8.18 11.87
C ASN A 92 -19.37 8.60 12.10
N THR A 93 -18.82 8.23 13.27
CA THR A 93 -17.46 8.57 13.71
C THR A 93 -16.53 7.36 13.68
N GLU A 94 -16.90 6.28 12.97
CA GLU A 94 -16.02 5.13 12.81
C GLU A 94 -14.62 5.58 12.33
N PRO A 95 -13.55 5.18 13.04
CA PRO A 95 -12.20 5.59 12.70
C PRO A 95 -11.83 5.21 11.28
N TYR A 96 -11.12 6.11 10.60
CA TYR A 96 -10.52 5.76 9.31
C TYR A 96 -9.59 4.55 9.52
N PRO A 97 -9.69 3.50 8.68
CA PRO A 97 -8.91 2.28 8.85
C PRO A 97 -7.46 2.52 8.41
N ALA A 98 -6.70 3.23 9.24
CA ALA A 98 -5.27 3.44 9.08
C ALA A 98 -4.50 2.21 9.57
N PRO A 99 -3.37 1.85 8.92
CA PRO A 99 -2.49 0.81 9.44
C PRO A 99 -2.03 1.08 10.88
N PRO A 100 -1.92 0.05 11.74
CA PRO A 100 -1.62 0.21 13.17
C PRO A 100 -0.25 0.83 13.45
N PHE A 101 0.72 0.71 12.52
CA PHE A 101 2.04 1.33 12.70
C PHE A 101 1.98 2.88 12.79
N TYR A 102 0.90 3.51 12.31
CA TYR A 102 0.69 4.95 12.50
C TYR A 102 0.37 5.28 13.95
N SER A 103 -0.55 4.55 14.60
CA SER A 103 -0.85 4.75 16.02
C SER A 103 0.34 4.37 16.89
N ASP A 104 1.08 3.32 16.54
CA ASP A 104 2.25 2.88 17.30
C ASP A 104 3.30 4.00 17.47
N MET A 105 3.57 4.76 16.39
CA MET A 105 4.55 5.84 16.41
C MET A 105 3.96 7.18 16.87
N VAL A 106 2.72 7.51 16.47
CA VAL A 106 2.07 8.80 16.76
C VAL A 106 1.50 8.84 18.18
N CYS A 107 0.86 7.75 18.63
CA CYS A 107 0.28 7.62 19.97
C CYS A 107 1.30 7.08 21.00
N ARG A 108 2.52 6.73 20.57
CA ARG A 108 3.64 6.23 21.41
C ARG A 108 3.32 4.95 22.19
N GLU A 109 2.35 4.18 21.74
CA GLU A 109 1.91 2.95 22.43
C GLU A 109 2.85 1.75 22.16
N ALA A 110 3.69 1.79 21.09
CA ALA A 110 4.64 0.72 20.77
C ALA A 110 6.01 1.18 20.22
N ARG A 111 7.02 0.32 20.46
CA ARG A 111 8.48 0.48 20.22
C ARG A 111 8.90 0.35 18.75
N LEU A 112 8.39 1.17 17.83
CA LEU A 112 8.98 1.26 16.49
C LEU A 112 10.23 2.14 16.52
N THR A 113 11.33 1.65 15.94
CA THR A 113 12.47 2.52 15.64
C THR A 113 12.11 3.45 14.48
N HIS A 114 12.82 4.58 14.33
CA HIS A 114 12.62 5.47 13.18
C HIS A 114 12.81 4.73 11.85
N THR A 115 13.76 3.81 11.78
CA THR A 115 14.00 2.99 10.58
C THR A 115 12.81 2.09 10.28
N ASP A 116 12.27 1.40 11.28
CA ASP A 116 11.13 0.51 11.08
C ASP A 116 9.85 1.26 10.67
N PHE A 117 9.65 2.44 11.25
CA PHE A 117 8.55 3.32 10.86
C PHE A 117 8.72 3.83 9.42
N PHE A 118 9.93 4.26 9.06
CA PHE A 118 10.27 4.68 7.69
C PHE A 118 10.03 3.56 6.69
N LEU A 119 10.50 2.34 6.94
CA LEU A 119 10.27 1.20 6.06
C LEU A 119 8.78 0.86 5.96
N SER A 120 8.03 0.92 7.06
CA SER A 120 6.58 0.71 7.02
C SER A 120 5.85 1.74 6.14
N ARG A 121 6.28 3.00 6.20
CA ARG A 121 5.80 4.08 5.31
C ARG A 121 6.14 3.81 3.85
N VAL A 122 7.36 3.33 3.57
CA VAL A 122 7.79 2.91 2.22
C VAL A 122 6.87 1.86 1.65
N ALA A 123 6.50 0.86 2.45
CA ALA A 123 5.56 -0.17 2.03
C ALA A 123 4.18 0.41 1.69
N ASP A 124 3.65 1.24 2.59
CA ASP A 124 2.31 1.81 2.49
C ASP A 124 2.13 2.67 1.23
N TYR A 125 2.99 3.66 0.97
CA TYR A 125 2.81 4.53 -0.20
C TYR A 125 3.05 3.81 -1.53
N THR A 126 3.82 2.72 -1.53
CA THR A 126 4.16 1.97 -2.76
C THR A 126 2.93 1.29 -3.34
N ILE A 127 2.11 0.68 -2.48
CA ILE A 127 0.93 -0.08 -2.91
C ILE A 127 -0.39 0.65 -2.68
N SER A 128 -0.36 1.80 -1.99
CA SER A 128 -1.57 2.54 -1.61
C SER A 128 -2.45 2.85 -2.81
N VAL A 129 -3.75 2.61 -2.62
CA VAL A 129 -4.84 3.01 -3.53
C VAL A 129 -5.90 3.65 -2.65
N CYS A 130 -6.55 4.72 -3.12
CA CYS A 130 -7.64 5.39 -2.40
C CYS A 130 -8.73 4.39 -1.98
N THR A 131 -9.36 4.65 -0.82
CA THR A 131 -10.25 3.70 -0.15
C THR A 131 -11.55 4.33 0.27
#